data_AF-A0A377D8A1-F1
#
_entry.id   AF-A0A377D8A1-F1
#
_cell.length_a   1.000
_cell.length_b   1.000
_cell.length_c   1.000
_cell.angle_alpha   90.00
_cell.angle_beta   90.00
_cell.angle_gamma   90.00
#
_symmetry.space_group_name_H-M   'P 1'
#
loop_
_entity.id
_entity.type
_entity.pdbx_description
1 polymer ?
#
loop_
_entity_poly.entity_id
_entity_poly.type
_entity_poly.pdbx_seq_one_letter_code
_entity_poly.pdbx_strand_id
1 'polypeptide(L)'
;MLPARLPNILLNGTTGIAVGMATDIPPHNLREVAQAAIALIDQPKTTLDQLLDIVQGPDYPTEAEIITSRAEIRKIYENGRGSVRMRAVWKKEDGAVVISALPHQVSGARVLEQIAAQMRNKKLPMVDDLRDESDHENPTRLVIVPRSNRVDMDQVMNHLFATTDLEKSYRINLNMIGLDGRPAVKNLLEILSEWLVFRRDTVRRRLNYRLEKVLKRLHILEGLLVAFLNIDEVIEIIRNEDEPKPALMSRFGLTETQAEAILELKLRHLAKLEEMKIRGEQSELGKRARPVAGHFGFRA
;
A
#
# COMPACT_ATOMS: atom_id res chain seq x y z
N MET A 1 11.10 5.51 6.26
CA MET A 1 10.12 4.90 5.34
C MET A 1 9.91 3.44 5.71
N LEU A 2 8.69 2.92 5.58
CA LEU A 2 8.38 1.49 5.74
C LEU A 2 8.36 0.78 4.38
N PRO A 3 8.74 -0.50 4.26
CA PRO A 3 8.82 -1.23 2.98
C PRO A 3 7.43 -1.65 2.46
N ALA A 4 6.56 -0.67 2.19
CA ALA A 4 5.20 -0.87 1.76
C ALA A 4 5.12 -1.71 0.48
N ARG A 5 4.22 -2.71 0.47
CA ARG A 5 4.02 -3.61 -0.68
C ARG A 5 3.02 -3.07 -1.70
N LEU A 6 2.16 -2.15 -1.27
CA LEU A 6 1.15 -1.46 -2.07
C LEU A 6 1.23 0.06 -1.80
N PRO A 7 0.75 0.90 -2.72
CA PRO A 7 0.79 2.37 -2.60
C PRO A 7 -0.22 2.90 -1.57
N ASN A 8 0.08 2.70 -0.29
CA ASN A 8 -0.80 3.06 0.83
C ASN A 8 -1.21 4.55 0.84
N ILE A 9 -0.40 5.41 0.22
CA ILE A 9 -0.69 6.84 0.07
C ILE A 9 -1.99 7.10 -0.69
N LEU A 10 -2.32 6.26 -1.68
CA LEU A 10 -3.59 6.33 -2.40
C LEU A 10 -4.68 5.49 -1.73
N LEU A 11 -4.33 4.34 -1.14
CA LEU A 11 -5.31 3.42 -0.58
C LEU A 11 -6.06 4.03 0.62
N ASN A 12 -5.33 4.49 1.63
CA ASN A 12 -5.96 5.08 2.81
C ASN A 12 -6.20 6.59 2.63
N GLY A 13 -5.47 7.22 1.72
CA GLY A 13 -5.40 8.67 1.65
C GLY A 13 -4.72 9.28 2.87
N THR A 14 -4.77 10.61 2.96
CA THR A 14 -4.31 11.38 4.11
C THR A 14 -4.93 12.76 4.08
N THR A 15 -5.20 13.33 5.25
CA THR A 15 -5.66 14.70 5.39
C THR A 15 -4.78 15.40 6.40
N GLY A 16 -4.29 16.59 6.09
CA GLY A 16 -3.39 17.31 6.99
C GLY A 16 -3.16 18.75 6.60
N ILE A 17 -2.89 19.59 7.60
CA ILE A 17 -2.57 21.00 7.43
C ILE A 17 -1.25 21.26 8.15
N ALA A 18 -0.29 21.83 7.42
CA ALA A 18 1.00 22.32 7.89
C ALA A 18 1.13 23.82 7.59
N VAL A 19 2.23 24.44 8.03
CA VAL A 19 2.45 25.89 7.88
C VAL A 19 2.44 26.29 6.40
N GLY A 20 1.34 26.87 5.93
CA GLY A 20 1.15 27.33 4.56
C GLY A 20 0.82 26.23 3.53
N MET A 21 0.67 24.97 3.93
CA MET A 21 0.39 23.85 3.03
C MET A 21 -0.70 22.93 3.59
N ALA A 22 -1.61 22.48 2.74
CA ALA A 22 -2.58 21.44 3.06
C ALA A 22 -2.32 20.20 2.18
N THR A 23 -2.81 19.05 2.63
CA THR A 23 -2.90 17.81 1.86
C THR A 23 -4.26 17.18 2.12
N ASP A 24 -4.93 16.77 1.05
CA ASP A 24 -6.25 16.14 1.08
C ASP A 24 -6.25 15.06 0.00
N ILE A 25 -5.78 13.87 0.36
CA ILE A 25 -5.71 12.72 -0.53
C ILE A 25 -6.86 11.78 -0.18
N PRO A 26 -7.79 11.53 -1.11
CA PRO A 26 -8.89 10.62 -0.85
C PRO A 26 -8.42 9.15 -0.85
N PRO A 27 -9.14 8.25 -0.18
CA PRO A 27 -8.92 6.81 -0.29
C PRO A 27 -9.29 6.29 -1.68
N HIS A 28 -8.71 5.15 -2.07
CA HIS A 28 -8.92 4.52 -3.38
C HIS A 28 -8.98 3.00 -3.23
N ASN A 29 -9.64 2.36 -4.19
CA ASN A 29 -9.80 0.92 -4.18
C ASN A 29 -8.45 0.20 -4.36
N LEU A 30 -8.19 -0.80 -3.50
CA LEU A 30 -6.96 -1.57 -3.54
C LEU A 30 -6.75 -2.28 -4.87
N ARG A 31 -7.79 -2.90 -5.43
CA ARG A 31 -7.67 -3.71 -6.65
C ARG A 31 -7.42 -2.82 -7.86
N GLU A 32 -8.16 -1.72 -7.98
CA GLU A 32 -8.00 -0.76 -9.06
C GLU A 32 -6.58 -0.17 -9.07
N VAL A 33 -6.11 0.31 -7.91
CA VAL A 33 -4.77 0.90 -7.80
C VAL A 33 -3.66 -0.13 -8.05
N ALA A 34 -3.83 -1.37 -7.58
CA ALA A 34 -2.88 -2.44 -7.85
C ALA A 34 -2.82 -2.80 -9.35
N GLN A 35 -3.97 -2.88 -10.02
CA GLN A 35 -4.04 -3.11 -11.47
C GLN A 35 -3.42 -1.96 -12.26
N ALA A 36 -3.67 -0.71 -11.86
CA ALA A 36 -3.07 0.47 -12.47
C ALA A 36 -1.53 0.48 -12.32
N ALA A 37 -1.02 0.08 -11.15
CA ALA A 37 0.40 -0.07 -10.93
C ALA A 37 1.03 -1.17 -11.81
N ILE A 38 0.33 -2.29 -12.01
CA ILE A 38 0.77 -3.37 -12.92
C ILE A 38 0.77 -2.87 -14.37
N ALA A 39 -0.28 -2.18 -14.81
CA ALA A 39 -0.36 -1.61 -16.16
C ALA A 39 0.83 -0.68 -16.46
N LEU A 40 1.24 0.15 -15.49
CA LEU A 40 2.43 1.00 -15.62
C LEU A 40 3.75 0.24 -15.64
N ILE A 41 3.83 -0.94 -15.00
CA ILE A 41 5.01 -1.80 -15.09
C ILE A 41 5.12 -2.40 -16.50
N ASP A 42 4.01 -2.92 -17.02
CA ASP A 42 3.98 -3.60 -18.32
C ASP A 42 4.11 -2.60 -19.47
N GLN A 43 3.48 -1.44 -19.35
CA GLN A 43 3.49 -0.37 -20.35
C GLN A 43 3.83 0.98 -19.68
N PRO A 44 5.12 1.34 -19.59
CA PRO A 44 5.55 2.58 -18.92
C PRO A 44 5.04 3.88 -19.57
N LYS A 45 4.53 3.80 -20.81
CA LYS A 45 3.94 4.93 -21.55
C LYS A 45 2.42 5.03 -21.39
N THR A 46 1.83 4.29 -20.43
CA THR A 46 0.40 4.34 -20.13
C THR A 46 -0.02 5.79 -19.85
N THR A 47 -1.05 6.27 -20.52
CA THR A 47 -1.56 7.64 -20.35
C THR A 47 -2.45 7.75 -19.12
N LEU A 48 -2.71 8.97 -18.65
CA LEU A 48 -3.65 9.20 -17.55
C LEU A 48 -5.04 8.62 -17.86
N ASP A 49 -5.52 8.76 -19.10
CA ASP A 49 -6.83 8.24 -19.52
C ASP A 49 -6.93 6.72 -19.35
N GLN A 50 -5.90 5.99 -19.78
CA GLN A 50 -5.83 4.53 -19.62
C GLN A 50 -5.77 4.12 -18.14
N LEU A 51 -5.16 4.94 -17.27
CA LEU A 51 -5.18 4.69 -15.83
C LEU A 51 -6.56 4.92 -15.24
N LEU A 52 -7.33 5.90 -15.74
CA LEU A 52 -8.68 6.22 -15.26
C LEU A 52 -9.75 5.23 -15.78
N ASP A 53 -9.44 4.47 -16.82
CA ASP A 53 -10.25 3.31 -17.19
C ASP A 53 -10.16 2.18 -16.15
N ILE A 54 -9.05 2.13 -15.38
CA ILE A 54 -8.83 1.16 -14.31
C ILE A 54 -9.25 1.75 -12.94
N VAL A 55 -8.79 2.95 -12.64
CA VAL A 55 -9.06 3.68 -11.39
C VAL A 55 -10.23 4.62 -11.62
N GLN A 56 -11.41 4.22 -11.17
CA GLN A 56 -12.63 4.98 -11.43
C GLN A 56 -12.65 6.33 -10.71
N GLY A 57 -12.01 6.39 -9.54
CA GLY A 57 -11.93 7.58 -8.71
C GLY A 57 -11.65 7.23 -7.24
N PRO A 58 -12.00 8.16 -6.33
CA PRO A 58 -12.00 7.89 -4.90
C PRO A 58 -12.93 6.73 -4.54
N ASP A 59 -12.50 5.91 -3.58
CA ASP A 59 -13.29 4.83 -2.99
C ASP A 59 -13.35 5.05 -1.48
N TYR A 60 -14.39 5.76 -1.04
CA TYR A 60 -14.59 6.06 0.37
C TYR A 60 -15.20 4.87 1.10
N PRO A 61 -14.96 4.72 2.42
CA PRO A 61 -15.56 3.66 3.23
C PRO A 61 -17.03 3.98 3.54
N THR A 62 -17.84 4.14 2.51
CA THR A 62 -19.30 4.32 2.54
C THR A 62 -19.87 3.90 1.19
N GLU A 63 -21.12 3.46 1.19
CA GLU A 63 -21.87 3.11 -0.02
C GLU A 63 -22.48 4.33 -0.72
N ALA A 64 -22.26 5.54 -0.18
CA ALA A 64 -22.73 6.78 -0.79
C ALA A 64 -22.13 7.03 -2.18
N GLU A 65 -22.93 7.59 -3.08
CA GLU A 65 -22.57 7.80 -4.47
C GLU A 65 -21.65 9.00 -4.64
N ILE A 66 -20.64 8.86 -5.50
CA ILE A 66 -19.88 10.00 -6.03
C ILE A 66 -20.60 10.51 -7.29
N ILE A 67 -21.10 11.74 -7.23
CA ILE A 67 -21.90 12.34 -8.32
C ILE A 67 -21.06 13.22 -9.26
N THR A 68 -19.78 13.42 -8.95
CA THR A 68 -18.86 14.18 -9.79
C THR A 68 -18.65 13.48 -11.13
N SER A 69 -18.68 14.24 -12.22
CA SER A 69 -18.55 13.65 -13.56
C SER A 69 -17.16 13.06 -13.78
N ARG A 70 -17.05 11.99 -14.60
CA ARG A 70 -15.75 11.40 -14.96
C ARG A 70 -14.79 12.41 -15.58
N ALA A 71 -15.31 13.38 -16.34
CA ALA A 71 -14.50 14.45 -16.94
C ALA A 71 -13.90 15.39 -15.88
N GLU A 72 -14.63 15.69 -14.80
CA GLU A 72 -14.10 16.46 -13.67
C GLU A 72 -13.10 15.64 -12.87
N ILE A 73 -13.40 14.36 -12.59
CA ILE A 73 -12.47 13.45 -11.90
C ILE A 73 -11.14 13.36 -12.66
N ARG A 74 -11.18 13.25 -13.99
CA ARG A 74 -9.98 13.30 -14.85
C ARG A 74 -9.17 14.58 -14.62
N LYS A 75 -9.81 15.75 -14.63
CA LYS A 75 -9.14 17.05 -14.39
C LYS A 75 -8.52 17.13 -13.00
N ILE A 76 -9.14 16.52 -11.99
CA ILE A 76 -8.61 16.47 -10.63
C ILE A 76 -7.31 15.66 -10.60
N TYR A 77 -7.31 14.48 -11.23
CA TYR A 77 -6.12 13.63 -11.25
C TYR A 77 -5.00 14.16 -12.15
N GLU A 78 -5.33 14.93 -13.19
CA GLU A 78 -4.36 15.62 -14.04
C GLU A 78 -3.64 16.75 -13.29
N ASN A 79 -4.39 17.57 -12.55
CA ASN A 79 -3.84 18.75 -11.87
C ASN A 79 -3.39 18.45 -10.42
N GLY A 80 -3.77 17.30 -9.88
CA GLY A 80 -3.59 16.93 -8.47
C GLY A 80 -4.42 17.76 -7.48
N ARG A 81 -5.39 18.55 -7.95
CA ARG A 81 -6.23 19.42 -7.12
C ARG A 81 -7.66 19.50 -7.65
N GLY A 82 -8.62 19.60 -6.74
CA GLY A 82 -10.01 19.93 -7.06
C GLY A 82 -10.97 19.55 -5.96
N SER A 83 -12.19 19.15 -6.33
CA SER A 83 -13.25 18.78 -5.38
C SER A 83 -14.12 17.67 -5.95
N VAL A 84 -14.48 16.70 -5.13
CA VAL A 84 -15.43 15.62 -5.45
C VAL A 84 -16.66 15.77 -4.56
N ARG A 85 -17.84 15.54 -5.13
CA ARG A 85 -19.11 15.57 -4.40
C ARG A 85 -19.64 14.16 -4.21
N MET A 86 -20.08 13.88 -2.99
CA MET A 86 -20.80 12.67 -2.66
C MET A 86 -22.23 12.99 -2.25
N ARG A 87 -23.14 12.07 -2.54
CA ARG A 87 -24.56 12.16 -2.24
C ARG A 87 -25.03 10.90 -1.53
N ALA A 88 -25.90 11.06 -0.56
CA ALA A 88 -26.54 9.97 0.14
C ALA A 88 -27.36 9.08 -0.80
N VAL A 89 -27.34 7.77 -0.56
CA VAL A 89 -28.18 6.81 -1.28
C VAL A 89 -29.52 6.70 -0.57
N TRP A 90 -30.59 6.76 -1.34
CA TRP A 90 -31.95 6.71 -0.83
C TRP A 90 -32.86 5.96 -1.79
N LYS A 91 -33.98 5.47 -1.24
CA LYS A 91 -35.03 4.79 -1.99
C LYS A 91 -36.41 5.23 -1.49
N LYS A 92 -37.43 5.06 -2.33
CA LYS A 92 -38.84 5.23 -1.91
C LYS A 92 -39.38 3.89 -1.42
N GLU A 93 -39.91 3.87 -0.20
CA GLU A 93 -40.51 2.68 0.43
C GLU A 93 -41.85 3.13 1.03
N ASP A 94 -42.96 2.53 0.58
CA ASP A 94 -44.33 2.83 1.03
C ASP A 94 -44.70 4.33 1.05
N GLY A 95 -44.16 5.11 0.10
CA GLY A 95 -44.40 6.55 -0.03
C GLY A 95 -43.50 7.43 0.83
N ALA A 96 -42.67 6.85 1.71
CA ALA A 96 -41.63 7.55 2.44
C ALA A 96 -40.27 7.47 1.73
N VAL A 97 -39.34 8.35 2.11
CA VAL A 97 -37.94 8.26 1.69
C VAL A 97 -37.13 7.58 2.77
N VAL A 98 -36.39 6.53 2.39
CA VAL A 98 -35.47 5.80 3.26
C VAL A 98 -34.05 6.03 2.75
N ILE A 99 -33.22 6.64 3.58
CA ILE A 99 -31.79 6.89 3.30
C ILE A 99 -30.99 5.75 3.91
N SER A 100 -30.25 5.03 3.05
CA SER A 100 -29.49 3.83 3.43
C SER A 100 -27.99 4.06 3.58
N ALA A 101 -27.44 5.07 2.90
CA ALA A 101 -26.01 5.39 2.99
C ALA A 101 -25.78 6.90 3.02
N LEU A 102 -24.86 7.34 3.88
CA LEU A 102 -24.50 8.75 4.06
C LEU A 102 -23.10 9.05 3.49
N PRO A 103 -22.84 10.28 3.02
CA PRO A 103 -21.52 10.70 2.59
C PRO A 103 -20.44 10.48 3.68
N HIS A 104 -19.20 10.31 3.27
CA HIS A 104 -18.09 10.03 4.18
C HIS A 104 -17.94 11.09 5.29
N GLN A 105 -17.76 10.65 6.54
CA GLN A 105 -17.67 11.53 7.73
C GLN A 105 -18.90 12.43 7.93
N VAL A 106 -20.10 11.99 7.51
CA VAL A 106 -21.38 12.62 7.86
C VAL A 106 -22.06 11.78 8.92
N SER A 107 -22.53 12.43 9.99
CA SER A 107 -23.30 11.78 11.06
C SER A 107 -24.79 11.87 10.75
N GLY A 108 -25.51 10.75 10.88
CA GLY A 108 -26.97 10.71 10.73
C GLY A 108 -27.68 11.68 11.67
N ALA A 109 -27.24 11.76 12.94
CA ALA A 109 -27.77 12.69 13.92
C ALA A 109 -27.65 14.16 13.49
N ARG A 110 -26.52 14.53 12.86
CA ARG A 110 -26.30 15.89 12.36
C ARG A 110 -27.22 16.22 11.19
N VAL A 111 -27.42 15.27 10.27
CA VAL A 111 -28.36 15.43 9.16
C VAL A 111 -29.79 15.56 9.68
N LEU A 112 -30.19 14.72 10.64
CA LEU A 112 -31.49 14.79 11.29
C LEU A 112 -31.73 16.16 11.94
N GLU A 113 -30.73 16.68 12.66
CA GLU A 113 -30.79 18.01 13.28
C GLU A 113 -30.96 19.14 12.25
N GLN A 114 -30.24 19.08 11.13
CA GLN A 114 -30.36 20.03 10.03
C GLN A 114 -31.77 20.02 9.42
N ILE A 115 -32.33 18.83 9.17
CA ILE A 115 -33.68 18.68 8.60
C ILE A 115 -34.73 19.16 9.63
N ALA A 116 -34.62 18.77 10.90
CA ALA A 116 -35.53 19.19 11.96
C ALA A 116 -35.49 20.72 12.17
N ALA A 117 -34.33 21.36 12.04
CA ALA A 117 -34.21 22.81 12.08
C ALA A 117 -34.94 23.49 10.90
N GLN A 118 -34.88 22.91 9.70
CA GLN A 118 -35.61 23.41 8.54
C GLN A 118 -37.14 23.23 8.68
N MET A 119 -37.59 22.12 9.27
CA MET A 119 -39.01 21.89 9.59
C MET A 119 -39.54 22.91 10.61
N ARG A 120 -38.79 23.15 11.71
CA ARG A 120 -39.14 24.17 12.73
C ARG A 120 -39.24 25.58 12.15
N ASN A 121 -38.36 25.91 11.20
CA ASN A 121 -38.38 27.19 10.49
C ASN A 121 -39.44 27.28 9.38
N LYS A 122 -40.36 26.29 9.29
CA LYS A 122 -41.42 26.19 8.27
C LYS A 122 -40.90 26.21 6.82
N LYS A 123 -39.64 25.84 6.59
CA LYS A 123 -39.03 25.75 5.24
C LYS A 123 -39.37 24.44 4.52
N LEU A 124 -39.69 23.39 5.28
CA LEU A 124 -40.09 22.08 4.77
C LEU A 124 -41.54 21.75 5.20
N PRO A 125 -42.57 22.43 4.65
CA PRO A 125 -43.97 22.13 4.97
C PRO A 125 -44.45 20.79 4.33
N MET A 126 -43.66 20.22 3.44
CA MET A 126 -43.99 18.99 2.70
C MET A 126 -43.65 17.71 3.49
N VAL A 127 -42.74 17.83 4.46
CA VAL A 127 -42.32 16.74 5.35
C VAL A 127 -43.17 16.80 6.62
N ASP A 128 -43.71 15.65 7.01
CA ASP A 128 -44.55 15.50 8.21
C ASP A 128 -43.70 15.09 9.41
N ASP A 129 -42.90 14.04 9.22
CA ASP A 129 -42.15 13.39 10.29
C ASP A 129 -40.77 12.93 9.79
N LEU A 130 -39.84 12.79 10.73
CA LEU A 130 -38.46 12.42 10.49
C LEU A 130 -38.01 11.45 11.58
N ARG A 131 -37.56 10.25 11.19
CA ARG A 131 -37.22 9.17 12.12
C ARG A 131 -35.83 8.60 11.85
N ASP A 132 -35.15 8.25 12.92
CA ASP A 132 -33.96 7.41 12.89
C ASP A 132 -34.35 5.98 13.21
N GLU A 133 -34.32 5.11 12.21
CA GLU A 133 -34.59 3.67 12.34
C GLU A 133 -33.27 2.87 12.22
N SER A 134 -32.13 3.50 12.49
CA SER A 134 -30.83 2.83 12.44
C SER A 134 -30.72 1.80 13.57
N ASP A 135 -30.41 0.56 13.23
CA ASP A 135 -30.24 -0.56 14.16
C ASP A 135 -29.00 -1.40 13.80
N HIS A 136 -28.85 -2.58 14.40
CA HIS A 136 -27.70 -3.44 14.12
C HIS A 136 -27.74 -4.05 12.71
N GLU A 137 -28.93 -4.26 12.16
CA GLU A 137 -29.12 -4.86 10.83
C GLU A 137 -29.01 -3.80 9.71
N ASN A 138 -29.38 -2.55 10.02
CA ASN A 138 -29.39 -1.40 9.15
C ASN A 138 -28.55 -0.29 9.81
N PRO A 139 -27.22 -0.28 9.59
CA PRO A 139 -26.31 0.68 10.23
C PRO A 139 -26.67 2.16 9.98
N THR A 140 -27.42 2.44 8.92
CA THR A 140 -27.95 3.77 8.62
C THR A 140 -29.31 3.62 7.94
N ARG A 141 -30.38 4.03 8.63
CA ARG A 141 -31.75 4.05 8.09
C ARG A 141 -32.48 5.30 8.58
N LEU A 142 -32.41 6.37 7.78
CA LEU A 142 -33.15 7.62 8.08
C LEU A 142 -34.42 7.66 7.25
N VAL A 143 -35.57 7.83 7.91
CA VAL A 143 -36.88 7.83 7.26
C VAL A 143 -37.47 9.24 7.28
N ILE A 144 -37.81 9.74 6.09
CA ILE A 144 -38.47 11.02 5.88
C ILE A 144 -39.89 10.76 5.38
N VAL A 145 -40.87 11.09 6.21
CA VAL A 145 -42.29 10.85 5.93
C VAL A 145 -42.91 12.11 5.34
N PRO A 146 -43.49 12.07 4.13
CA PRO A 146 -44.22 13.21 3.59
C PRO A 146 -45.56 13.44 4.29
N ARG A 147 -46.06 14.67 4.22
CA ARG A 147 -47.41 15.02 4.70
C ARG A 147 -48.53 14.36 3.90
N SER A 148 -48.30 14.05 2.63
CA SER A 148 -49.27 13.35 1.81
C SER A 148 -48.59 12.58 0.68
N ASN A 149 -49.23 11.53 0.18
CA ASN A 149 -48.74 10.73 -0.95
C ASN A 149 -48.66 11.50 -2.28
N ARG A 150 -49.16 12.75 -2.33
CA ARG A 150 -49.09 13.61 -3.52
C ARG A 150 -47.82 14.47 -3.56
N VAL A 151 -47.02 14.48 -2.49
CA VAL A 151 -45.78 15.25 -2.43
C VAL A 151 -44.75 14.63 -3.36
N ASP A 152 -44.14 15.46 -4.19
CA ASP A 152 -43.00 15.05 -4.99
C ASP A 152 -41.75 14.94 -4.11
N MET A 153 -41.46 13.71 -3.66
CA MET A 153 -40.29 13.43 -2.84
C MET A 153 -38.96 13.63 -3.59
N ASP A 154 -38.94 13.59 -4.93
CA ASP A 154 -37.71 13.88 -5.68
C ASP A 154 -37.36 15.37 -5.54
N GLN A 155 -38.36 16.25 -5.59
CA GLN A 155 -38.17 17.68 -5.36
C GLN A 155 -37.71 17.97 -3.93
N VAL A 156 -38.29 17.29 -2.94
CA VAL A 156 -37.88 17.41 -1.53
C VAL A 156 -36.43 16.96 -1.37
N MET A 157 -36.06 15.81 -1.94
CA MET A 157 -34.68 15.30 -1.86
C MET A 157 -33.67 16.23 -2.54
N ASN A 158 -34.00 16.79 -3.71
CA ASN A 158 -33.16 17.78 -4.37
C ASN A 158 -32.95 19.04 -3.51
N HIS A 159 -33.98 19.50 -2.80
CA HIS A 159 -33.83 20.59 -1.84
C HIS A 159 -32.94 20.22 -0.65
N LEU A 160 -33.11 19.00 -0.11
CA LEU A 160 -32.32 18.52 1.01
C LEU A 160 -30.84 18.33 0.63
N PHE A 161 -30.53 17.83 -0.56
CA PHE A 161 -29.15 17.78 -1.07
C PHE A 161 -28.51 19.17 -1.13
N ALA A 162 -29.26 20.20 -1.52
CA ALA A 162 -28.71 21.56 -1.62
C ALA A 162 -28.50 22.25 -0.26
N THR A 163 -29.17 21.80 0.81
CA THR A 163 -29.27 22.54 2.08
C THR A 163 -28.80 21.77 3.32
N THR A 164 -28.48 20.48 3.17
CA THR A 164 -28.05 19.59 4.25
C THR A 164 -26.80 18.81 3.85
N ASP A 165 -26.17 18.15 4.81
CA ASP A 165 -24.98 17.32 4.58
C ASP A 165 -25.28 15.99 3.85
N LEU A 166 -26.52 15.79 3.34
CA LEU A 166 -26.85 14.68 2.46
C LEU A 166 -26.12 14.74 1.11
N GLU A 167 -25.70 15.94 0.69
CA GLU A 167 -24.68 16.11 -0.36
C GLU A 167 -23.51 16.89 0.23
N LYS A 168 -22.29 16.37 0.09
CA LYS A 168 -21.09 16.98 0.67
C LYS A 168 -19.97 17.04 -0.36
N SER A 169 -19.28 18.18 -0.37
CA SER A 169 -18.07 18.38 -1.19
C SER A 169 -16.82 18.04 -0.39
N TYR A 170 -15.91 17.29 -1.00
CA TYR A 170 -14.62 16.87 -0.46
C TYR A 170 -13.52 17.50 -1.30
N ARG A 171 -12.70 18.32 -0.65
CA ARG A 171 -11.52 18.89 -1.27
C ARG A 171 -10.51 17.79 -1.58
N ILE A 172 -9.87 17.88 -2.74
CA ILE A 172 -8.74 17.04 -3.14
C ILE A 172 -7.53 17.92 -3.40
N ASN A 173 -6.41 17.57 -2.80
CA ASN A 173 -5.11 18.21 -2.97
C ASN A 173 -4.03 17.17 -2.72
N LEU A 174 -3.50 16.60 -3.80
CA LEU A 174 -2.51 15.51 -3.84
C LEU A 174 -1.09 16.00 -3.52
N ASN A 175 -0.96 16.73 -2.41
CA ASN A 175 0.30 17.25 -1.93
C ASN A 175 1.00 16.21 -1.05
N MET A 176 2.21 15.81 -1.42
CA MET A 176 2.98 14.81 -0.68
C MET A 176 4.48 15.09 -0.79
N ILE A 177 5.26 14.47 0.10
CA ILE A 177 6.72 14.52 0.04
C ILE A 177 7.18 13.46 -0.97
N GLY A 178 7.88 13.90 -2.02
CA GLY A 178 8.48 13.02 -3.01
C GLY A 178 9.70 12.25 -2.48
N LEU A 179 10.26 11.38 -3.31
CA LEU A 179 11.52 10.68 -3.05
C LEU A 179 12.72 11.62 -3.03
N ASP A 180 12.57 12.82 -3.61
CA ASP A 180 13.52 13.92 -3.54
C ASP A 180 13.49 14.67 -2.19
N GLY A 181 12.57 14.31 -1.29
CA GLY A 181 12.40 14.91 0.03
C GLY A 181 11.70 16.27 0.02
N ARG A 182 11.12 16.69 -1.11
CA ARG A 182 10.43 17.98 -1.24
C ARG A 182 8.90 17.80 -1.28
N PRO A 183 8.13 18.69 -0.65
CA PRO A 183 6.68 18.69 -0.79
C PRO A 183 6.28 19.19 -2.19
N ALA A 184 5.46 18.43 -2.89
CA ALA A 184 4.91 18.80 -4.18
C ALA A 184 3.50 18.23 -4.38
N VAL A 185 2.68 18.96 -5.12
CA VAL A 185 1.43 18.43 -5.66
C VAL A 185 1.77 17.57 -6.86
N LYS A 186 1.29 16.34 -6.86
CA LYS A 186 1.57 15.36 -7.91
C LYS A 186 0.27 14.86 -8.54
N ASN A 187 0.31 14.62 -9.85
CA ASN A 187 -0.81 13.98 -10.56
C ASN A 187 -0.82 12.45 -10.30
N LEU A 188 -1.90 11.77 -10.67
CA LEU A 188 -2.04 10.32 -10.40
C LEU A 188 -0.90 9.50 -11.02
N LEU A 189 -0.47 9.87 -12.24
CA LEU A 189 0.57 9.17 -12.99
C LEU A 189 1.94 9.34 -12.30
N GLU A 190 2.27 10.55 -11.86
CA GLU A 190 3.49 10.87 -11.12
C GLU A 190 3.55 10.11 -9.80
N ILE A 191 2.44 10.05 -9.05
CA ILE A 191 2.35 9.32 -7.78
C ILE A 191 2.65 7.84 -8.00
N LEU A 192 1.97 7.19 -8.96
CA LEU A 192 2.18 5.78 -9.23
C LEU A 192 3.58 5.50 -9.78
N SER A 193 4.08 6.33 -10.69
CA SER A 193 5.41 6.18 -11.28
C SER A 193 6.52 6.29 -10.24
N GLU A 194 6.44 7.30 -9.38
CA GLU A 194 7.39 7.51 -8.30
C GLU A 194 7.30 6.41 -7.25
N TRP A 195 6.09 5.97 -6.90
CA TRP A 195 5.91 4.82 -6.00
C TRP A 195 6.51 3.54 -6.59
N LEU A 196 6.40 3.31 -7.90
CA LEU A 196 7.01 2.17 -8.58
C LEU A 196 8.54 2.22 -8.51
N VAL A 197 9.15 3.41 -8.62
CA VAL A 197 10.59 3.59 -8.40
C VAL A 197 10.98 3.21 -6.97
N PHE A 198 10.25 3.72 -5.98
CA PHE A 198 10.43 3.34 -4.57
C PHE A 198 10.30 1.83 -4.36
N ARG A 199 9.28 1.21 -4.97
CA ARG A 199 9.01 -0.21 -4.83
C ARG A 199 10.12 -1.05 -5.46
N ARG A 200 10.61 -0.66 -6.65
CA ARG A 200 11.72 -1.30 -7.35
C ARG A 200 13.00 -1.24 -6.52
N ASP A 201 13.32 -0.09 -5.92
CA ASP A 201 14.49 0.06 -5.04
C ASP A 201 14.35 -0.80 -3.77
N THR A 202 13.17 -0.79 -3.13
CA THR A 202 12.91 -1.59 -1.93
C THR A 202 13.07 -3.08 -2.21
N VAL A 203 12.54 -3.57 -3.33
CA VAL A 203 12.69 -4.97 -3.75
C VAL A 203 14.14 -5.28 -4.07
N ARG A 204 14.86 -4.37 -4.74
CA ARG A 204 16.30 -4.51 -5.02
C ARG A 204 17.11 -4.70 -3.74
N ARG A 205 16.94 -3.80 -2.76
CA ARG A 205 17.63 -3.87 -1.47
C ARG A 205 17.31 -5.17 -0.72
N ARG A 206 16.05 -5.61 -0.72
CA ARG A 206 15.64 -6.88 -0.08
C ARG A 206 16.32 -8.09 -0.73
N LEU A 207 16.41 -8.11 -2.05
CA LEU A 207 17.06 -9.19 -2.77
C LEU A 207 18.59 -9.17 -2.56
N ASN A 208 19.22 -8.00 -2.61
CA ASN A 208 20.65 -7.84 -2.30
C ASN A 208 20.99 -8.28 -0.88
N TYR A 209 20.17 -7.90 0.11
CA TYR A 209 20.34 -8.36 1.48
C TYR A 209 20.32 -9.89 1.60
N ARG A 210 19.39 -10.55 0.88
CA ARG A 210 19.32 -12.01 0.86
C ARG A 210 20.50 -12.62 0.11
N LEU A 211 20.91 -12.03 -1.02
CA LEU A 211 22.05 -12.47 -1.81
C LEU A 211 23.34 -12.39 -0.99
N GLU A 212 23.58 -11.29 -0.29
CA GLU A 212 24.77 -11.09 0.55
C GLU A 212 24.87 -12.16 1.64
N LYS A 213 23.74 -12.50 2.30
CA LYS A 213 23.72 -13.61 3.27
C LYS A 213 24.07 -14.95 2.64
N VAL A 214 23.55 -15.22 1.44
CA VAL A 214 23.84 -16.46 0.71
C VAL A 214 25.30 -16.50 0.29
N LEU A 215 25.85 -15.42 -0.23
CA LEU A 215 27.27 -15.32 -0.63
C LEU A 215 28.20 -15.48 0.56
N LYS A 216 27.92 -14.81 1.68
CA LYS A 216 28.68 -14.99 2.93
C LYS A 216 28.66 -16.45 3.40
N ARG A 217 27.50 -17.11 3.33
CA ARG A 217 27.39 -18.51 3.73
C ARG A 217 28.15 -19.44 2.77
N LEU A 218 28.02 -19.24 1.46
CA LEU A 218 28.76 -20.00 0.45
C LEU A 218 30.27 -19.85 0.63
N HIS A 219 30.74 -18.62 0.90
CA HIS A 219 32.14 -18.31 1.17
C HIS A 219 32.69 -19.11 2.36
N ILE A 220 31.93 -19.19 3.46
CA ILE A 220 32.33 -20.02 4.61
C ILE A 220 32.32 -21.51 4.26
N LEU A 221 31.26 -22.01 3.59
CA LEU A 221 31.17 -23.42 3.20
C LEU A 221 32.33 -23.85 2.28
N GLU A 222 32.79 -22.97 1.40
CA GLU A 222 33.96 -23.20 0.56
C GLU A 222 35.23 -23.39 1.39
N GLY A 223 35.49 -22.50 2.37
CA GLY A 223 36.63 -22.63 3.27
C GLY A 223 36.57 -23.91 4.11
N LEU A 224 35.37 -24.26 4.61
CA LEU A 224 35.18 -25.52 5.33
C LEU A 224 35.49 -26.73 4.45
N LEU A 225 35.05 -26.75 3.18
CA LEU A 225 35.35 -27.86 2.27
C LEU A 225 36.85 -28.01 1.98
N VAL A 226 37.58 -26.89 1.86
CA VAL A 226 39.05 -26.93 1.74
C VAL A 226 39.68 -27.56 2.99
N ALA A 227 39.19 -27.24 4.18
CA ALA A 227 39.66 -27.85 5.42
C ALA A 227 39.33 -29.35 5.51
N PHE A 228 38.14 -29.79 5.07
CA PHE A 228 37.79 -31.22 5.04
C PHE A 228 38.68 -32.02 4.09
N LEU A 229 39.09 -31.45 2.95
CA LEU A 229 39.97 -32.11 1.99
C LEU A 229 41.42 -32.26 2.51
N ASN A 230 41.85 -31.37 3.41
CA ASN A 230 43.24 -31.31 3.92
C ASN A 230 43.29 -31.38 5.46
N ILE A 231 42.43 -32.21 6.06
CA ILE A 231 42.17 -32.21 7.50
C ILE A 231 43.40 -32.47 8.36
N ASP A 232 44.27 -33.39 7.92
CA ASP A 232 45.50 -33.76 8.65
C ASP A 232 46.48 -32.57 8.70
N GLU A 233 46.64 -31.87 7.58
CA GLU A 233 47.51 -30.69 7.47
C GLU A 233 46.94 -29.49 8.25
N VAL A 234 45.62 -29.31 8.26
CA VAL A 234 44.96 -28.29 9.09
C VAL A 234 45.17 -28.58 10.58
N ILE A 235 45.05 -29.84 11.02
CA ILE A 235 45.29 -30.23 12.42
C ILE A 235 46.78 -30.05 12.78
N GLU A 236 47.68 -30.37 11.87
CA GLU A 236 49.12 -30.18 12.07
C GLU A 236 49.47 -28.71 12.29
N ILE A 237 48.96 -27.81 11.44
CA ILE A 237 49.14 -26.36 11.58
C ILE A 237 48.57 -25.87 12.92
N ILE A 238 47.36 -26.30 13.29
CA ILE A 238 46.73 -25.88 14.56
C ILE A 238 47.51 -26.35 15.79
N ARG A 239 48.22 -27.49 15.71
CA ARG A 239 48.98 -28.05 16.84
C ARG A 239 50.39 -27.51 16.96
N ASN A 240 51.02 -27.14 15.84
CA ASN A 240 52.45 -26.83 15.79
C ASN A 240 52.76 -25.34 15.64
N GLU A 241 51.81 -24.52 15.16
CA GLU A 241 51.98 -23.07 15.04
C GLU A 241 51.39 -22.34 16.25
N ASP A 242 52.11 -21.33 16.73
CA ASP A 242 51.65 -20.46 17.83
C ASP A 242 50.44 -19.59 17.39
N GLU A 243 50.44 -19.15 16.12
CA GLU A 243 49.35 -18.40 15.50
C GLU A 243 48.81 -19.14 14.26
N PRO A 244 47.85 -20.07 14.43
CA PRO A 244 47.40 -20.92 13.34
C PRO A 244 46.57 -20.17 12.28
N LYS A 245 45.96 -19.03 12.63
CA LYS A 245 45.07 -18.27 11.73
C LYS A 245 45.81 -17.68 10.50
N PRO A 246 46.91 -16.90 10.65
CA PRO A 246 47.70 -16.45 9.50
C PRO A 246 48.34 -17.59 8.68
N ALA A 247 48.75 -18.68 9.35
CA ALA A 247 49.33 -19.84 8.70
C ALA A 247 48.31 -20.56 7.78
N LEU A 248 47.09 -20.79 8.27
CA LEU A 248 45.98 -21.38 7.48
C LEU A 248 45.61 -20.50 6.27
N MET A 249 45.56 -19.17 6.46
CA MET A 249 45.29 -18.22 5.37
C MET A 249 46.38 -18.29 4.28
N SER A 250 47.65 -18.29 4.68
CA SER A 250 48.77 -18.28 3.74
C SER A 250 48.91 -19.61 2.99
N ARG A 251 48.66 -20.74 3.67
CA ARG A 251 48.81 -22.09 3.10
C ARG A 251 47.70 -22.44 2.11
N PHE A 252 46.45 -22.14 2.47
CA PHE A 252 45.26 -22.57 1.71
C PHE A 252 44.59 -21.44 0.93
N GLY A 253 45.15 -20.22 0.95
CA GLY A 253 44.58 -19.05 0.26
C GLY A 253 43.23 -18.60 0.84
N LEU A 254 43.00 -18.86 2.13
CA LEU A 254 41.73 -18.59 2.79
C LEU A 254 41.65 -17.14 3.26
N THR A 255 40.42 -16.59 3.28
CA THR A 255 40.19 -15.29 3.93
C THR A 255 40.20 -15.44 5.44
N GLU A 256 40.37 -14.30 6.14
CA GLU A 256 40.33 -14.25 7.60
C GLU A 256 39.05 -14.88 8.18
N THR A 257 37.90 -14.59 7.59
CA THR A 257 36.59 -15.15 7.98
C THR A 257 36.46 -16.65 7.75
N GLN A 258 37.11 -17.19 6.71
CA GLN A 258 37.12 -18.64 6.45
C GLN A 258 38.04 -19.35 7.46
N ALA A 259 39.23 -18.80 7.70
CA ALA A 259 40.18 -19.34 8.68
C ALA A 259 39.56 -19.37 10.09
N GLU A 260 38.87 -18.30 10.50
CA GLU A 260 38.13 -18.26 11.76
C GLU A 260 37.07 -19.36 11.84
N ALA A 261 36.26 -19.52 10.78
CA ALA A 261 35.23 -20.56 10.75
C ALA A 261 35.79 -21.99 10.80
N ILE A 262 37.00 -22.21 10.31
CA ILE A 262 37.71 -23.50 10.42
C ILE A 262 38.19 -23.72 11.85
N LEU A 263 38.73 -22.70 12.51
CA LEU A 263 39.17 -22.78 13.92
C LEU A 263 38.00 -23.03 14.88
N GLU A 264 36.81 -22.51 14.56
CA GLU A 264 35.59 -22.78 15.33
C GLU A 264 34.97 -24.18 15.09
N LEU A 265 35.52 -24.98 14.17
CA LEU A 265 35.03 -26.34 13.93
C LEU A 265 35.23 -27.23 15.16
N LYS A 266 34.14 -27.88 15.58
CA LYS A 266 34.20 -28.92 16.60
C LYS A 266 34.62 -30.24 15.96
N LEU A 267 35.44 -31.03 16.65
CA LEU A 267 35.90 -32.35 16.18
C LEU A 267 34.76 -33.27 15.72
N ARG A 268 33.60 -33.22 16.39
CA ARG A 268 32.40 -33.99 15.99
C ARG A 268 31.86 -33.65 14.60
N HIS A 269 32.18 -32.46 14.08
CA HIS A 269 31.76 -32.02 12.76
C HIS A 269 32.70 -32.54 11.65
N LEU A 270 33.80 -33.21 11.99
CA LEU A 270 34.77 -33.75 11.02
C LEU A 270 34.34 -35.10 10.41
N ALA A 271 33.13 -35.58 10.72
CA ALA A 271 32.60 -36.83 10.17
C ALA A 271 32.18 -36.68 8.70
N LYS A 272 32.33 -37.75 7.89
CA LYS A 272 31.89 -37.78 6.47
C LYS A 272 30.43 -37.37 6.26
N LEU A 273 29.56 -37.62 7.24
CA LEU A 273 28.15 -37.23 7.19
C LEU A 273 27.95 -35.70 7.16
N GLU A 274 28.82 -34.96 7.85
CA GLU A 274 28.77 -33.49 7.86
C GLU A 274 29.34 -32.89 6.56
N GLU A 275 30.35 -33.52 5.96
CA GLU A 275 30.83 -33.13 4.61
C GLU A 275 29.70 -33.23 3.57
N MET A 276 28.93 -34.32 3.58
CA MET A 276 27.78 -34.49 2.67
C MET A 276 26.71 -33.42 2.91
N LYS A 277 26.44 -33.05 4.17
CA LYS A 277 25.50 -31.98 4.51
C LYS A 277 26.00 -30.62 4.00
N ILE A 278 27.28 -30.31 4.16
CA ILE A 278 27.89 -29.06 3.69
C ILE A 278 27.81 -28.95 2.17
N ARG A 279 28.13 -30.03 1.44
CA ARG A 279 27.99 -30.07 -0.04
C ARG A 279 26.54 -29.92 -0.48
N GLY A 280 25.61 -30.56 0.24
CA GLY A 280 24.18 -30.40 0.02
C GLY A 280 23.72 -28.95 0.20
N GLU A 281 24.09 -28.32 1.32
CA GLU A 281 23.80 -26.93 1.64
C GLU A 281 24.38 -25.99 0.57
N GLN A 282 25.63 -26.20 0.16
CA GLN A 282 26.28 -25.41 -0.89
C GLN A 282 25.53 -25.51 -2.23
N SER A 283 25.08 -26.71 -2.62
CA SER A 283 24.31 -26.92 -3.85
C SER A 283 22.95 -26.20 -3.80
N GLU A 284 22.25 -26.30 -2.67
CA GLU A 284 20.96 -25.60 -2.47
C GLU A 284 21.11 -24.07 -2.50
N LEU A 285 22.12 -23.56 -1.80
CA LEU A 285 22.41 -22.13 -1.76
C LEU A 285 22.86 -21.60 -3.13
N GLY A 286 23.66 -22.37 -3.86
CA GLY A 286 24.04 -22.07 -5.24
C GLY A 286 22.84 -21.98 -6.17
N LYS A 287 21.86 -22.89 -6.05
CA LYS A 287 20.59 -22.83 -6.79
C LYS A 287 19.75 -21.61 -6.42
N ARG A 288 19.76 -21.19 -5.15
CA ARG A 288 19.01 -20.00 -4.67
C ARG A 288 19.65 -18.67 -5.08
N ALA A 289 20.96 -18.62 -5.28
CA ALA A 289 21.68 -17.41 -5.69
C ALA A 289 21.46 -17.07 -7.18
N ARG A 290 21.40 -18.08 -8.07
CA ARG A 290 21.30 -17.89 -9.53
C ARG A 290 20.11 -17.02 -10.01
N PRO A 291 18.86 -17.22 -9.53
CA PRO A 291 17.73 -16.41 -9.99
C PRO A 291 17.84 -14.95 -9.58
N VAL A 292 18.44 -14.68 -8.41
CA VAL A 292 18.61 -13.33 -7.88
C VAL A 292 19.64 -12.56 -8.68
N ALA A 293 20.78 -13.19 -9.00
CA ALA A 293 21.81 -12.59 -9.86
C ALA A 293 21.29 -12.30 -11.29
N GLY A 294 20.53 -13.24 -11.86
CA GLY A 294 19.93 -13.09 -13.19
C GLY A 294 18.90 -11.97 -13.28
N HIS A 295 18.15 -11.69 -12.21
CA HIS A 295 17.19 -10.59 -12.16
C HIS A 295 17.83 -9.20 -12.10
N PHE A 296 19.12 -9.12 -11.72
CA PHE A 296 19.89 -7.87 -11.67
C PHE A 296 20.80 -7.66 -12.88
N GLY A 297 20.75 -8.53 -13.89
CA GLY A 297 21.61 -8.40 -15.07
C GLY A 297 23.10 -8.66 -14.81
N PHE A 298 23.45 -9.23 -13.65
CA PHE A 298 24.77 -9.82 -13.46
C PHE A 298 24.81 -11.09 -14.30
N ARG A 299 25.33 -10.99 -15.53
CA ARG A 299 25.88 -12.16 -16.22
C ARG A 299 26.95 -12.73 -15.28
N ALA A 300 26.71 -13.98 -14.83
CA ALA A 300 27.75 -14.78 -14.20
C ALA A 300 28.93 -14.97 -15.15
#